data_AF-A0AAD8Z001-F1
#
_entry.id   AF-A0AAD8Z001-F1
#
_cell.length_a   1.000
_cell.length_b   1.000
_cell.length_c   1.000
_cell.angle_alpha   90.00
_cell.angle_beta   90.00
_cell.angle_gamma   90.00
#
_symmetry.space_group_name_H-M   'P 1'
#
loop_
_entity.id
_entity.type
_entity.pdbx_description
1 polymer ?
#
loop_
_entity_poly.entity_id
_entity_poly.type
_entity_poly.pdbx_seq_one_letter_code
_entity_poly.pdbx_strand_id
1 'polypeptide(L)'
;MGTNVTLLCTESKIAWKEMIYVIWNITMQGKSCRITAAVNDTEYDTCQDGKTLERGPHGEFYLTIPKFSIKDEGNYNCDMSYRAGGSNTRINVSAWNQPNLSIRLEQDHSVAVCEAAAGRPAASIHWETTWNTTLKDTTSQKTENGLSTVMSRLPLPQNISLRDLWCVAAVSHPNGTKIQILPLAALEKSPVKWPYILLAVSATCFTVALLTVFYLMRERLLQLSIFRKVCCEPKRSAPIEEKLPQPHDPEEVEPYASYVQRVNSIYNSSAELFNA
;
A
#
# COMPACT_ATOMS: atom_id res chain seq x y z
N MET A 1 -15.92 8.64 -2.42
CA MET A 1 -16.64 9.76 -1.77
C MET A 1 -15.64 10.69 -1.07
N GLY A 2 -16.03 11.90 -0.68
CA GLY A 2 -15.23 12.84 0.12
C GLY A 2 -14.18 13.66 -0.64
N THR A 3 -13.79 13.21 -1.84
CA THR A 3 -12.95 13.95 -2.80
C THR A 3 -13.77 14.93 -3.64
N ASN A 4 -13.12 15.87 -4.32
CA ASN A 4 -13.79 16.61 -5.40
C ASN A 4 -13.97 15.70 -6.63
N VAL A 5 -14.98 15.96 -7.46
CA VAL A 5 -15.28 15.25 -8.71
C VAL A 5 -15.55 16.25 -9.82
N THR A 6 -14.88 16.11 -10.97
CA THR A 6 -15.04 16.99 -12.13
C THR A 6 -15.78 16.28 -13.26
N LEU A 7 -16.89 16.86 -13.74
CA LEU A 7 -17.67 16.34 -14.86
C LEU A 7 -17.39 17.17 -16.12
N LEU A 8 -16.83 16.55 -17.16
CA LEU A 8 -16.58 17.23 -18.45
C LEU A 8 -17.88 17.35 -19.25
N CYS A 9 -18.21 18.54 -19.75
CA CYS A 9 -19.41 18.78 -20.55
C CYS A 9 -19.31 18.18 -21.96
N THR A 10 -18.13 18.30 -22.60
CA THR A 10 -17.84 17.77 -23.93
C THR A 10 -16.33 17.58 -24.10
N GLU A 11 -15.93 16.64 -24.97
CA GLU A 11 -14.53 16.46 -25.37
C GLU A 11 -14.04 17.54 -26.34
N SER A 12 -14.97 18.27 -26.98
CA SER A 12 -14.65 19.38 -27.87
C SER A 12 -14.14 20.59 -27.09
N LYS A 13 -13.12 21.27 -27.61
CA LYS A 13 -12.57 22.50 -27.04
C LYS A 13 -13.15 23.73 -27.72
N ILE A 14 -13.90 24.56 -26.99
CA ILE A 14 -14.56 25.77 -27.52
C ILE A 14 -14.00 26.99 -26.79
N ALA A 15 -13.51 27.98 -27.52
CA ALA A 15 -13.09 29.25 -26.92
C ALA A 15 -14.31 30.05 -26.42
N TRP A 16 -14.23 30.64 -25.22
CA TRP A 16 -15.36 31.35 -24.58
C TRP A 16 -16.05 32.39 -25.48
N LYS A 17 -15.29 33.10 -26.33
CA LYS A 17 -15.81 34.09 -27.31
C LYS A 17 -16.76 33.50 -28.38
N GLU A 18 -16.71 32.19 -28.61
CA GLU A 18 -17.59 31.47 -29.54
C GLU A 18 -18.84 30.92 -28.86
N MET A 19 -18.90 30.93 -27.53
CA MET A 19 -20.03 30.39 -26.77
C MET A 19 -21.26 31.29 -26.87
N ILE A 20 -22.42 30.70 -26.61
CA ILE A 20 -23.67 31.41 -26.34
C ILE A 20 -24.00 31.16 -24.87
N TYR A 21 -24.14 29.89 -24.47
CA TYR A 21 -24.36 29.47 -23.08
C TYR A 21 -23.79 28.08 -22.78
N VAL A 22 -23.61 27.80 -21.49
CA VAL A 22 -23.44 26.46 -20.92
C VAL A 22 -24.33 26.33 -19.69
N ILE A 23 -25.17 25.29 -19.66
CA ILE A 23 -26.20 25.04 -18.65
C ILE A 23 -26.00 23.63 -18.11
N TRP A 24 -25.78 23.49 -16.80
CA TRP A 24 -25.86 22.20 -16.11
C TRP A 24 -27.23 22.08 -15.44
N ASN A 25 -28.11 21.26 -16.01
CA ASN A 25 -29.36 20.84 -15.37
C ASN A 25 -29.06 19.60 -14.51
N ILE A 26 -29.25 19.71 -13.20
CA ILE A 26 -28.82 18.72 -12.21
C ILE A 26 -30.04 18.19 -11.46
N THR A 27 -30.25 16.87 -11.51
CA THR A 27 -31.34 16.21 -10.78
C THR A 27 -30.77 15.16 -9.84
N MET A 28 -30.73 15.51 -8.55
CA MET A 28 -30.33 14.68 -7.41
C MET A 28 -31.57 14.09 -6.72
N GLN A 29 -31.38 13.19 -5.76
CA GLN A 29 -32.51 12.60 -5.01
C GLN A 29 -33.32 13.67 -4.27
N GLY A 30 -34.54 13.96 -4.75
CA GLY A 30 -35.47 14.94 -4.15
C GLY A 30 -35.16 16.41 -4.41
N LYS A 31 -34.11 16.74 -5.18
CA LYS A 31 -33.74 18.13 -5.54
C LYS A 31 -33.29 18.20 -7.00
N SER A 32 -33.97 19.02 -7.79
CA SER A 32 -33.45 19.51 -9.07
C SER A 32 -32.97 20.96 -8.92
N CYS A 33 -31.88 21.30 -9.57
CA CYS A 33 -31.32 22.64 -9.63
C CYS A 33 -30.53 22.84 -10.93
N ARG A 34 -30.11 24.07 -11.19
CA ARG A 34 -29.42 24.48 -12.41
C ARG A 34 -28.29 25.45 -12.10
N ILE A 35 -27.16 25.25 -12.78
CA ILE A 35 -26.04 26.19 -12.86
C ILE A 35 -25.92 26.64 -14.32
N THR A 36 -25.65 27.92 -14.57
CA THR A 36 -25.67 28.52 -15.91
C THR A 36 -24.60 29.61 -16.02
N ALA A 37 -23.87 29.61 -17.14
CA ALA A 37 -23.00 30.70 -17.55
C ALA A 37 -23.21 31.01 -19.04
N ALA A 38 -23.24 32.29 -19.41
CA ALA A 38 -23.39 32.75 -20.79
C ALA A 38 -22.47 33.95 -21.05
N VAL A 39 -22.16 34.24 -22.31
CA VAL A 39 -21.13 35.25 -22.65
C VAL A 39 -21.59 36.69 -22.36
N ASN A 40 -22.89 36.94 -22.50
CA ASN A 40 -23.51 38.27 -22.38
C ASN A 40 -24.56 38.34 -21.25
N ASP A 41 -24.50 37.45 -20.27
CA ASP A 41 -25.42 37.39 -19.12
C ASP A 41 -24.66 37.07 -17.83
N THR A 42 -25.31 37.26 -16.70
CA THR A 42 -24.81 36.88 -15.37
C THR A 42 -24.73 35.36 -15.19
N GLU A 43 -23.75 34.90 -14.42
CA GLU A 43 -23.70 33.49 -13.98
C GLU A 43 -24.77 33.25 -12.90
N TYR A 44 -25.51 32.14 -13.03
CA TYR A 44 -26.71 31.88 -12.23
C TYR A 44 -26.68 30.48 -11.63
N ASP A 45 -26.72 30.39 -10.30
CA ASP A 45 -26.73 29.16 -9.51
C ASP A 45 -27.98 29.06 -8.62
N THR A 46 -28.74 27.98 -8.79
CA THR A 46 -29.88 27.58 -7.94
C THR A 46 -29.61 26.34 -7.10
N CYS A 47 -28.44 25.71 -7.26
CA CYS A 47 -27.99 24.63 -6.41
C CYS A 47 -27.49 25.18 -5.07
N GLN A 48 -26.70 26.26 -5.07
CA GLN A 48 -26.20 26.97 -3.89
C GLN A 48 -25.53 26.04 -2.85
N ASP A 49 -24.91 24.97 -3.35
CA ASP A 49 -24.29 23.90 -2.57
C ASP A 49 -22.78 23.73 -2.88
N GLY A 50 -22.17 24.77 -3.46
CA GLY A 50 -20.73 24.88 -3.69
C GLY A 50 -20.22 24.22 -4.98
N LYS A 51 -21.10 23.63 -5.80
CA LYS A 51 -20.77 23.15 -7.15
C LYS A 51 -20.36 24.33 -8.05
N THR A 52 -19.22 24.24 -8.73
CA THR A 52 -18.65 25.32 -9.55
C THR A 52 -18.61 24.93 -11.03
N LEU A 53 -19.00 25.86 -11.91
CA LEU A 53 -18.81 25.73 -13.35
C LEU A 53 -17.47 26.36 -13.72
N GLU A 54 -16.53 25.55 -14.18
CA GLU A 54 -15.16 25.95 -14.44
C GLU A 54 -14.81 25.89 -15.93
N ARG A 55 -13.92 26.79 -16.33
CA ARG A 55 -13.50 27.03 -17.71
C ARG A 55 -12.01 26.72 -17.83
N GLY A 56 -11.67 25.69 -18.58
CA GLY A 56 -10.29 25.27 -18.81
C GLY A 56 -9.53 26.26 -19.71
N PRO A 57 -8.19 26.37 -19.53
CA PRO A 57 -7.36 27.33 -20.25
C PRO A 57 -7.29 27.08 -21.76
N HIS A 58 -7.75 25.92 -22.25
CA HIS A 58 -7.78 25.59 -23.68
C HIS A 58 -9.21 25.45 -24.23
N GLY A 59 -10.24 25.90 -23.49
CA GLY A 59 -11.63 25.86 -23.93
C GLY A 59 -12.42 24.61 -23.49
N GLU A 60 -11.95 23.92 -22.45
CA GLU A 60 -12.73 22.89 -21.76
C GLU A 60 -13.82 23.50 -20.87
N PHE A 61 -14.97 22.84 -20.73
CA PHE A 61 -16.04 23.21 -19.79
C PHE A 61 -16.36 22.05 -18.87
N TYR A 62 -16.23 22.25 -17.56
CA TYR A 62 -16.48 21.21 -16.57
C TYR A 62 -17.22 21.72 -15.34
N LEU A 63 -17.94 20.82 -14.67
CA LEU A 63 -18.59 21.08 -13.38
C LEU A 63 -17.80 20.38 -12.28
N THR A 64 -17.31 21.12 -11.30
CA THR A 64 -16.68 20.57 -10.10
C THR A 64 -17.71 20.42 -9.00
N ILE A 65 -17.80 19.21 -8.43
CA ILE A 65 -18.58 18.89 -7.24
C ILE A 65 -17.60 18.77 -6.07
N PRO A 66 -17.60 19.70 -5.09
CA PRO A 66 -16.70 19.61 -3.94
C PRO A 66 -17.15 18.53 -2.96
N LYS A 67 -16.19 17.86 -2.29
CA LYS A 67 -16.44 16.91 -1.18
C LYS A 67 -17.53 15.86 -1.47
N PHE A 68 -17.56 15.35 -2.70
CA PHE A 68 -18.63 14.56 -3.30
C PHE A 68 -19.21 13.47 -2.38
N SER A 69 -20.54 13.54 -2.17
CA SER A 69 -21.28 12.74 -1.20
C SER A 69 -22.41 11.92 -1.84
N ILE A 70 -23.10 11.15 -1.00
CA ILE A 70 -24.31 10.38 -1.38
C ILE A 70 -25.47 11.28 -1.80
N LYS A 71 -25.52 12.54 -1.35
CA LYS A 71 -26.57 13.50 -1.71
C LYS A 71 -26.39 14.07 -3.12
N ASP A 72 -25.17 13.99 -3.65
CA ASP A 72 -24.79 14.48 -4.98
C ASP A 72 -25.01 13.43 -6.07
N GLU A 73 -25.52 12.23 -5.73
CA GLU A 73 -25.94 11.24 -6.71
C GLU A 73 -27.13 11.73 -7.54
N GLY A 74 -27.06 11.51 -8.85
CA GLY A 74 -28.11 11.93 -9.76
C GLY A 74 -27.68 12.02 -11.21
N ASN A 75 -28.57 12.55 -12.05
CA ASN A 75 -28.31 12.81 -13.45
C ASN A 75 -27.91 14.27 -13.66
N TYR A 76 -26.73 14.48 -14.23
CA TYR A 76 -26.16 15.77 -14.60
C TYR A 76 -26.23 15.90 -16.12
N ASN A 77 -27.05 16.82 -16.63
CA ASN A 77 -27.21 17.08 -18.05
C ASN A 77 -26.54 18.42 -18.39
N CYS A 78 -25.38 18.39 -19.04
CA CYS A 78 -24.82 19.60 -19.65
C CYS A 78 -25.54 19.87 -20.97
N ASP A 79 -26.09 21.08 -21.14
CA ASP A 79 -26.58 21.61 -22.41
C ASP A 79 -25.75 22.84 -22.78
N MET A 80 -25.12 22.83 -23.95
CA MET A 80 -24.10 23.80 -24.34
C MET A 80 -24.32 24.27 -25.77
N SER A 81 -24.29 25.58 -25.99
CA SER A 81 -24.54 26.20 -27.29
C SER A 81 -23.45 27.20 -27.64
N TYR A 82 -23.00 27.19 -28.89
CA TYR A 82 -21.90 27.99 -29.43
C TYR A 82 -22.13 28.30 -30.92
N ARG A 83 -21.41 29.28 -31.48
CA ARG A 83 -21.62 29.80 -32.85
C ARG A 83 -21.57 28.74 -33.96
N ALA A 84 -20.86 27.63 -33.72
CA ALA A 84 -20.70 26.52 -34.68
C ALA A 84 -21.58 25.29 -34.36
N GLY A 85 -22.44 25.33 -33.34
CA GLY A 85 -23.33 24.21 -33.01
C GLY A 85 -23.72 24.13 -31.53
N GLY A 86 -23.98 22.90 -31.06
CA GLY A 86 -24.32 22.64 -29.67
C GLY A 86 -24.00 21.20 -29.27
N SER A 87 -23.97 20.95 -27.97
CA SER A 87 -23.68 19.63 -27.39
C SER A 87 -24.55 19.43 -26.16
N ASN A 88 -25.13 18.23 -26.01
CA ASN A 88 -26.01 17.89 -24.90
C ASN A 88 -25.60 16.53 -24.33
N THR A 89 -24.97 16.54 -23.15
CA THR A 89 -24.29 15.39 -22.56
C THR A 89 -24.94 15.01 -21.24
N ARG A 90 -25.32 13.74 -21.08
CA ARG A 90 -25.92 13.19 -19.86
C ARG A 90 -24.93 12.31 -19.12
N ILE A 91 -24.71 12.63 -17.85
CA ILE A 91 -23.76 11.95 -16.98
C ILE A 91 -24.53 11.47 -15.73
N ASN A 92 -24.59 10.17 -15.54
CA ASN A 92 -25.14 9.57 -14.32
C ASN A 92 -24.03 9.45 -13.28
N VAL A 93 -24.19 10.12 -12.14
CA VAL A 93 -23.19 10.18 -11.07
C VAL A 93 -23.67 9.33 -9.90
N SER A 94 -22.91 8.27 -9.59
CA SER A 94 -23.15 7.33 -8.50
C SER A 94 -22.01 7.37 -7.48
N ALA A 95 -22.34 7.29 -6.18
CA ALA A 95 -21.38 7.39 -5.11
C ALA A 95 -20.77 6.02 -4.81
N TRP A 96 -19.45 5.90 -4.98
CA TRP A 96 -18.69 4.71 -4.65
C TRP A 96 -17.94 4.85 -3.31
N ASN A 97 -18.02 3.80 -2.50
CA ASN A 97 -17.25 3.63 -1.27
C ASN A 97 -16.84 2.16 -1.11
N GLN A 98 -15.54 1.90 -0.91
CA GLN A 98 -15.02 0.57 -0.65
C GLN A 98 -15.51 0.07 0.73
N PRO A 99 -16.15 -1.11 0.81
CA PRO A 99 -16.53 -1.67 2.10
C PRO A 99 -15.29 -2.10 2.88
N ASN A 100 -15.29 -1.85 4.19
CA ASN A 100 -14.30 -2.41 5.09
C ASN A 100 -14.60 -3.90 5.28
N LEU A 101 -13.69 -4.78 4.86
CA LEU A 101 -13.88 -6.22 4.92
C LEU A 101 -13.23 -6.78 6.20
N SER A 102 -14.03 -7.45 7.02
CA SER A 102 -13.57 -8.13 8.23
C SER A 102 -14.09 -9.56 8.32
N ILE A 103 -13.38 -10.39 9.07
CA ILE A 103 -13.75 -11.80 9.30
C ILE A 103 -13.53 -12.11 10.79
N ARG A 104 -14.38 -12.96 11.36
CA ARG A 104 -14.35 -13.34 12.78
C ARG A 104 -15.03 -14.69 12.99
N LEU A 105 -14.84 -15.28 14.16
CA LEU A 105 -15.49 -16.52 14.58
C LEU A 105 -16.56 -16.23 15.65
N GLU A 106 -17.69 -16.92 15.58
CA GLU A 106 -18.76 -16.96 16.59
C GLU A 106 -18.92 -18.42 17.10
N GLN A 107 -19.68 -18.59 18.19
CA GLN A 107 -20.14 -19.88 18.73
C GLN A 107 -19.02 -20.93 18.91
N ASP A 108 -18.03 -20.62 19.75
CA ASP A 108 -16.87 -21.49 20.04
C ASP A 108 -16.17 -22.03 18.78
N HIS A 109 -15.94 -21.11 17.83
CA HIS A 109 -15.35 -21.36 16.51
C HIS A 109 -16.17 -22.28 15.57
N SER A 110 -17.43 -22.62 15.88
CA SER A 110 -18.31 -23.39 14.99
C SER A 110 -18.97 -22.56 13.87
N VAL A 111 -18.86 -21.22 13.89
CA VAL A 111 -19.40 -20.34 12.84
C VAL A 111 -18.36 -19.31 12.42
N ALA A 112 -18.03 -19.26 11.13
CA ALA A 112 -17.31 -18.14 10.52
C ALA A 112 -18.28 -17.02 10.13
N VAL A 113 -17.90 -15.77 10.39
CA VAL A 113 -18.67 -14.59 10.02
C VAL A 113 -17.78 -13.64 9.23
N CYS A 114 -18.23 -13.25 8.04
CA CYS A 114 -17.59 -12.21 7.24
C CYS A 114 -18.52 -11.01 7.13
N GLU A 115 -17.97 -9.81 7.28
CA GLU A 115 -18.69 -8.55 7.26
C GLU A 115 -18.01 -7.56 6.32
N ALA A 116 -18.74 -7.12 5.30
CA ALA A 116 -18.39 -6.06 4.38
C ALA A 116 -19.13 -4.79 4.78
N ALA A 117 -18.54 -4.02 5.68
CA ALA A 117 -19.16 -2.86 6.33
C ALA A 117 -19.06 -1.57 5.50
N ALA A 118 -20.08 -0.72 5.57
CA ALA A 118 -20.08 0.64 5.00
C ALA A 118 -19.79 0.75 3.48
N GLY A 119 -20.11 -0.27 2.69
CA GLY A 119 -19.93 -0.27 1.24
C GLY A 119 -20.98 0.57 0.50
N ARG A 120 -20.59 1.11 -0.67
CA ARG A 120 -21.53 1.62 -1.68
C ARG A 120 -21.01 1.36 -3.11
N PRO A 121 -21.79 0.69 -3.99
CA PRO A 121 -23.02 -0.06 -3.69
C PRO A 121 -22.78 -1.21 -2.70
N ALA A 122 -23.85 -1.88 -2.26
CA ALA A 122 -23.75 -3.01 -1.35
C ALA A 122 -22.92 -4.15 -1.97
N ALA A 123 -22.05 -4.77 -1.17
CA ALA A 123 -21.25 -5.91 -1.62
C ALA A 123 -22.06 -7.21 -1.62
N SER A 124 -21.86 -8.07 -2.61
CA SER A 124 -22.19 -9.50 -2.49
C SER A 124 -21.04 -10.21 -1.77
N ILE A 125 -21.38 -11.04 -0.77
CA ILE A 125 -20.41 -11.90 -0.09
C ILE A 125 -20.53 -13.32 -0.65
N HIS A 126 -19.41 -13.89 -1.04
CA HIS A 126 -19.22 -15.30 -1.33
C HIS A 126 -18.23 -15.91 -0.34
N TRP A 127 -18.30 -17.23 -0.19
CA TRP A 127 -17.36 -18.03 0.58
C TRP A 127 -16.71 -19.02 -0.37
N GLU A 128 -15.38 -19.00 -0.43
CA GLU A 128 -14.57 -19.95 -1.19
C GLU A 128 -14.09 -21.02 -0.19
N THR A 129 -14.36 -22.29 -0.48
CA THR A 129 -14.11 -23.42 0.43
C THR A 129 -13.73 -24.69 -0.32
N THR A 130 -12.87 -25.52 0.26
CA THR A 130 -12.52 -26.84 -0.31
C THR A 130 -13.62 -27.90 -0.14
N TRP A 131 -14.64 -27.62 0.68
CA TRP A 131 -15.86 -28.42 0.82
C TRP A 131 -17.08 -27.68 0.24
N ASN A 132 -18.07 -28.43 -0.22
CA ASN A 132 -19.35 -27.86 -0.66
C ASN A 132 -20.12 -27.30 0.54
N THR A 133 -20.50 -26.02 0.48
CA THR A 133 -21.42 -25.40 1.44
C THR A 133 -22.61 -24.72 0.76
N THR A 134 -23.81 -25.10 1.19
CA THR A 134 -25.09 -24.49 0.78
C THR A 134 -25.73 -23.65 1.88
N LEU A 135 -25.36 -23.92 3.15
CA LEU A 135 -26.01 -23.34 4.32
C LEU A 135 -25.21 -22.12 4.79
N LYS A 136 -25.68 -20.93 4.41
CA LYS A 136 -25.07 -19.64 4.77
C LYS A 136 -26.13 -18.55 4.93
N ASP A 137 -26.18 -17.94 6.11
CA ASP A 137 -27.14 -16.87 6.41
C ASP A 137 -26.53 -15.52 6.06
N THR A 138 -27.11 -14.82 5.09
CA THR A 138 -26.60 -13.52 4.64
C THR A 138 -27.62 -12.42 4.92
N THR A 139 -27.23 -11.47 5.77
CA THR A 139 -28.02 -10.31 6.19
C THR A 139 -27.44 -9.04 5.58
N SER A 140 -28.31 -8.12 5.15
CA SER A 140 -27.91 -6.81 4.63
C SER A 140 -28.65 -5.72 5.40
N GLN A 141 -27.90 -4.75 5.94
CA GLN A 141 -28.43 -3.58 6.62
C GLN A 141 -27.98 -2.32 5.92
N LYS A 142 -28.92 -1.41 5.67
CA LYS A 142 -28.64 -0.07 5.13
C LYS A 142 -28.67 0.95 6.26
N THR A 143 -27.61 1.73 6.39
CA THR A 143 -27.50 2.85 7.32
C THR A 143 -28.37 4.01 6.83
N GLU A 144 -28.84 4.89 7.72
CA GLU A 144 -29.55 6.13 7.36
C GLU A 144 -28.77 7.00 6.36
N ASN A 145 -27.44 7.07 6.54
CA ASN A 145 -26.50 7.72 5.62
C ASN A 145 -26.41 7.08 4.23
N GLY A 146 -27.14 5.99 3.96
CA GLY A 146 -27.23 5.31 2.67
C GLY A 146 -26.11 4.32 2.37
N LEU A 147 -25.14 4.14 3.26
CA LEU A 147 -24.11 3.09 3.17
C LEU A 147 -24.70 1.74 3.57
N SER A 148 -24.24 0.64 2.97
CA SER A 148 -24.70 -0.72 3.28
C SER A 148 -23.63 -1.54 3.97
N THR A 149 -24.00 -2.23 5.05
CA THR A 149 -23.21 -3.30 5.67
C THR A 149 -23.86 -4.63 5.32
N VAL A 150 -23.07 -5.56 4.77
CA VAL A 150 -23.52 -6.92 4.46
C VAL A 150 -22.70 -7.89 5.30
N MET A 151 -23.37 -8.84 5.94
CA MET A 151 -22.77 -9.85 6.81
C MET A 151 -23.23 -11.23 6.38
N SER A 152 -22.30 -12.17 6.22
CA SER A 152 -22.59 -13.56 5.90
C SER A 152 -22.04 -14.46 7.00
N ARG A 153 -22.86 -15.40 7.47
CA ARG A 153 -22.48 -16.46 8.43
C ARG A 153 -22.39 -17.79 7.72
N LEU A 154 -21.34 -18.54 8.01
CA LEU A 154 -21.07 -19.87 7.50
C LEU A 154 -20.79 -20.82 8.68
N PRO A 155 -21.69 -21.75 9.00
CA PRO A 155 -21.41 -22.84 9.94
C PRO A 155 -20.26 -23.71 9.43
N LEU A 156 -19.38 -24.10 10.34
CA LEU A 156 -18.16 -24.86 10.07
C LEU A 156 -18.33 -26.32 10.52
N PRO A 157 -18.16 -27.30 9.61
CA PRO A 157 -17.85 -28.68 9.98
C PRO A 157 -16.69 -28.82 10.98
N GLN A 158 -16.68 -29.94 11.71
CA GLN A 158 -15.62 -30.25 12.67
C GLN A 158 -14.28 -30.53 11.97
N ASN A 159 -13.16 -30.18 12.61
CA ASN A 159 -11.78 -30.39 12.13
C ASN A 159 -11.45 -29.76 10.76
N ILE A 160 -11.89 -28.52 10.52
CA ILE A 160 -11.50 -27.72 9.35
C ILE A 160 -10.14 -27.03 9.55
N SER A 161 -9.33 -27.02 8.50
CA SER A 161 -8.18 -26.13 8.34
C SER A 161 -8.64 -24.72 8.01
N LEU A 162 -8.33 -23.75 8.87
CA LEU A 162 -8.72 -22.33 8.71
C LEU A 162 -8.03 -21.63 7.51
N ARG A 163 -7.15 -22.35 6.81
CA ARG A 163 -6.36 -21.88 5.65
C ARG A 163 -7.07 -22.12 4.33
N ASP A 164 -8.08 -22.99 4.32
CA ASP A 164 -8.83 -23.44 3.14
C ASP A 164 -10.21 -22.77 3.02
N LEU A 165 -10.32 -21.57 3.61
CA LEU A 165 -11.56 -20.79 3.74
C LEU A 165 -11.27 -19.30 3.51
N TRP A 166 -11.88 -18.73 2.47
CA TRP A 166 -11.77 -17.31 2.13
C TRP A 166 -13.15 -16.67 2.05
N CYS A 167 -13.29 -15.49 2.63
CA CYS A 167 -14.41 -14.60 2.30
C CYS A 167 -14.04 -13.77 1.07
N VAL A 168 -14.97 -13.70 0.10
CA VAL A 168 -14.85 -12.91 -1.13
C VAL A 168 -15.98 -11.89 -1.15
N ALA A 169 -15.66 -10.60 -1.08
CA ALA A 169 -16.64 -9.53 -1.18
C ALA A 169 -16.50 -8.80 -2.53
N ALA A 170 -17.55 -8.86 -3.36
CA ALA A 170 -17.59 -8.22 -4.67
C ALA A 170 -18.54 -7.01 -4.68
N VAL A 171 -18.09 -5.91 -5.27
CA VAL A 171 -18.83 -4.66 -5.45
C VAL A 171 -18.92 -4.36 -6.94
N SER A 172 -20.08 -4.63 -7.53
CA SER A 172 -20.36 -4.37 -8.96
C SER A 172 -20.74 -2.90 -9.17
N HIS A 173 -20.06 -2.22 -10.09
CA HIS A 173 -20.34 -0.85 -10.49
C HIS A 173 -20.34 -0.75 -12.03
N PRO A 174 -21.05 0.20 -12.68
CA PRO A 174 -21.03 0.35 -14.14
C PRO A 174 -19.61 0.48 -14.74
N ASN A 175 -18.68 1.08 -13.97
CA ASN A 175 -17.27 1.24 -14.36
C ASN A 175 -16.39 0.01 -13.99
N GLY A 176 -17.00 -1.15 -13.74
CA GLY A 176 -16.32 -2.42 -13.43
C GLY A 176 -16.54 -2.93 -12.00
N THR A 177 -16.26 -4.21 -11.78
CA THR A 177 -16.38 -4.88 -10.48
C THR A 177 -15.10 -4.75 -9.67
N LYS A 178 -15.20 -4.42 -8.38
CA LYS A 178 -14.09 -4.51 -7.42
C LYS A 178 -14.30 -5.72 -6.51
N ILE A 179 -13.25 -6.52 -6.32
CA ILE A 179 -13.27 -7.73 -5.49
C ILE A 179 -12.25 -7.55 -4.35
N GLN A 180 -12.64 -7.91 -3.13
CA GLN A 180 -11.78 -8.02 -1.96
C GLN A 180 -11.83 -9.46 -1.46
N ILE A 181 -10.69 -10.01 -1.04
CA ILE A 181 -10.56 -11.38 -0.56
C ILE A 181 -9.88 -11.34 0.81
N LEU A 182 -10.44 -12.06 1.78
CA LEU A 182 -9.92 -12.15 3.14
C LEU A 182 -9.90 -13.63 3.60
N PRO A 183 -8.73 -14.28 3.71
CA PRO A 183 -8.63 -15.63 4.26
C PRO A 183 -8.99 -15.64 5.74
N LEU A 184 -9.64 -16.71 6.24
CA LEU A 184 -9.89 -16.87 7.67
C LEU A 184 -8.58 -17.01 8.47
N ALA A 185 -7.52 -17.56 7.84
CA ALA A 185 -6.17 -17.55 8.37
C ALA A 185 -5.59 -16.15 8.69
N ALA A 186 -6.23 -15.04 8.26
CA ALA A 186 -5.89 -13.71 8.77
C ALA A 186 -6.17 -13.54 10.28
N LEU A 187 -6.95 -14.43 10.90
CA LEU A 187 -7.11 -14.53 12.35
C LEU A 187 -5.94 -15.23 13.05
N GLU A 188 -5.11 -16.00 12.33
CA GLU A 188 -3.87 -16.53 12.88
C GLU A 188 -2.89 -15.36 13.09
N LYS A 189 -2.88 -14.80 14.30
CA LYS A 189 -1.89 -13.81 14.71
C LYS A 189 -0.50 -14.33 14.39
N SER A 190 0.28 -13.54 13.65
CA SER A 190 1.67 -13.85 13.31
C SER A 190 2.39 -14.44 14.52
N PRO A 191 3.00 -15.65 14.42
CA PRO A 191 3.69 -16.26 15.54
C PRO A 191 4.90 -15.39 15.88
N VAL A 192 4.73 -14.54 16.90
CA VAL A 192 5.78 -13.68 17.43
C VAL A 192 7.00 -14.54 17.67
N LYS A 193 8.13 -14.16 17.07
CA LYS A 193 9.35 -14.98 17.04
C LYS A 193 10.11 -14.94 18.38
N TRP A 194 9.41 -15.24 19.47
CA TRP A 194 9.91 -15.41 20.83
C TRP A 194 11.27 -16.13 20.92
N PRO A 195 11.54 -17.28 20.26
CA PRO A 195 12.87 -17.89 20.30
C PRO A 195 13.98 -16.99 19.75
N TYR A 196 13.72 -16.19 18.70
CA TYR A 196 14.71 -15.24 18.16
C TYR A 196 14.92 -14.04 19.10
N ILE A 197 13.86 -13.56 19.75
CA ILE A 197 13.94 -12.48 20.77
C ILE A 197 14.76 -12.97 21.97
N LEU A 198 14.50 -14.18 22.46
CA LEU A 198 15.23 -14.80 23.56
C LEU A 198 16.70 -15.07 23.22
N LEU A 199 17.00 -15.48 21.99
CA LEU A 199 18.39 -15.63 21.50
C LEU A 199 19.13 -14.29 21.40
N ALA A 200 18.47 -13.21 21.01
CA ALA A 200 19.08 -11.87 20.99
C ALA A 200 19.37 -11.37 22.43
N VAL A 201 18.46 -11.61 23.37
CA VAL A 201 18.65 -11.26 24.79
C VAL A 201 19.76 -12.10 25.43
N SER A 202 19.82 -13.42 25.17
CA SER A 202 20.89 -14.26 25.73
C SER A 202 22.26 -13.91 25.16
N ALA A 203 22.37 -13.68 23.85
CA ALA A 203 23.62 -13.26 23.21
C ALA A 203 24.15 -11.92 23.75
N THR A 204 23.27 -10.94 23.97
CA THR A 204 23.66 -9.64 24.54
C THR A 204 24.04 -9.72 26.02
N CYS A 205 23.38 -10.56 26.82
CA CYS A 205 23.84 -10.87 28.17
C CYS A 205 25.22 -11.55 28.18
N PHE A 206 25.48 -12.49 27.27
CA PHE A 206 26.78 -13.18 27.16
C PHE A 206 27.92 -12.23 26.76
N THR A 207 27.71 -11.30 25.83
CA THR A 207 28.76 -10.33 25.45
C THR A 207 29.08 -9.36 26.60
N VAL A 208 28.07 -8.89 27.33
CA VAL A 208 28.29 -8.05 28.53
C VAL A 208 29.01 -8.82 29.64
N ALA A 209 28.68 -10.09 29.87
CA ALA A 209 29.39 -10.95 30.81
C ALA A 209 30.87 -11.15 30.42
N LEU A 210 31.16 -11.39 29.15
CA LEU A 210 32.53 -11.54 28.66
C LEU A 210 33.33 -10.22 28.78
N LEU A 211 32.73 -9.08 28.46
CA LEU A 211 33.37 -7.76 28.59
C LEU A 211 33.67 -7.39 30.05
N THR A 212 32.76 -7.68 30.99
CA THR A 212 32.98 -7.43 32.41
C THR A 212 34.03 -8.36 33.02
N VAL A 213 34.04 -9.66 32.67
CA VAL A 213 35.12 -10.58 33.06
C VAL A 213 36.47 -10.15 32.49
N PHE A 214 36.52 -9.74 31.21
CA PHE A 214 37.75 -9.25 30.59
C PHE A 214 38.29 -7.98 31.27
N TYR A 215 37.42 -7.06 31.67
CA TYR A 215 37.80 -5.85 32.42
C TYR A 215 38.45 -6.21 33.76
N LEU A 216 37.79 -7.06 34.57
CA LEU A 216 38.30 -7.50 35.88
C LEU A 216 39.63 -8.28 35.76
N MET A 217 39.78 -9.12 34.74
CA MET A 217 41.02 -9.84 34.46
C MET A 217 42.15 -8.89 34.04
N ARG A 218 41.85 -7.87 33.22
CA ARG A 218 42.82 -6.83 32.81
C ARG A 218 43.28 -6.00 34.00
N GLU A 219 42.38 -5.64 34.91
CA GLU A 219 42.71 -4.93 36.16
C GLU A 219 43.63 -5.76 37.07
N ARG A 220 43.31 -7.04 37.27
CA ARG A 220 44.17 -8.00 38.00
C ARG A 220 45.56 -8.15 37.36
N LEU A 221 45.63 -8.21 36.03
CA LEU A 221 46.90 -8.30 35.29
C LEU A 221 47.71 -6.99 35.36
N LEU A 222 47.06 -5.83 35.38
CA LEU A 222 47.73 -4.54 35.58
C LEU A 222 48.37 -4.45 36.98
N GLN A 223 47.64 -4.85 38.03
CA GLN A 223 48.16 -4.96 39.39
C GLN A 223 49.40 -5.87 39.46
N LEU A 224 49.32 -7.07 38.86
CA LEU A 224 50.46 -8.00 38.77
C LEU A 224 51.64 -7.42 37.97
N SER A 225 51.39 -6.62 36.94
CA SER A 225 52.44 -5.99 36.13
C SER A 225 53.21 -4.90 36.88
N ILE A 226 52.56 -4.21 37.83
CA ILE A 226 53.19 -3.23 38.72
C ILE A 226 54.14 -3.96 39.67
N PHE A 227 53.68 -5.01 40.36
CA PHE A 227 54.54 -5.85 41.21
C PHE A 227 55.74 -6.44 40.44
N ARG A 228 55.52 -6.89 39.20
CA ARG A 228 56.59 -7.53 38.40
C ARG A 228 57.66 -6.55 37.90
N LYS A 229 57.41 -5.24 37.89
CA LYS A 229 58.39 -4.20 37.49
C LYS A 229 59.38 -3.79 38.58
N VAL A 230 59.19 -4.25 39.83
CA VAL A 230 60.02 -3.82 40.98
C VAL A 230 61.26 -4.69 41.19
N CYS A 231 61.30 -5.93 40.66
CA CYS A 231 62.21 -6.95 41.18
C CYS A 231 63.47 -7.29 40.35
N CYS A 232 63.60 -6.89 39.08
CA CYS A 232 64.74 -7.32 38.23
C CYS A 232 65.26 -6.23 37.27
N GLU A 233 66.51 -5.82 37.48
CA GLU A 233 67.40 -5.24 36.46
C GLU A 233 68.82 -5.89 36.60
N PRO A 234 69.80 -5.68 35.70
CA PRO A 234 70.19 -6.78 34.81
C PRO A 234 71.67 -7.16 34.91
N LYS A 235 72.12 -8.10 34.06
CA LYS A 235 73.52 -8.16 33.60
C LYS A 235 73.65 -8.73 32.19
N ARG A 236 74.57 -8.13 31.41
CA ARG A 236 74.93 -8.48 30.03
C ARG A 236 76.43 -8.79 29.96
N SER A 237 76.79 -9.81 29.19
CA SER A 237 78.14 -10.10 28.64
C SER A 237 78.05 -11.36 27.78
N ALA A 238 78.72 -11.57 26.65
CA ALA A 238 79.45 -10.72 25.68
C ALA A 238 79.63 -11.59 24.38
N PRO A 239 80.05 -11.05 23.21
CA PRO A 239 79.82 -11.72 21.90
C PRO A 239 81.04 -12.45 21.28
N ILE A 240 80.89 -12.81 19.98
CA ILE A 240 81.80 -13.45 18.98
C ILE A 240 81.39 -14.92 18.70
N GLU A 241 80.80 -15.36 17.56
CA GLU A 241 81.03 -15.14 16.09
C GLU A 241 82.12 -16.09 15.54
N GLU A 242 81.96 -16.96 14.52
CA GLU A 242 80.88 -17.29 13.52
C GLU A 242 80.74 -18.87 13.41
N LYS A 243 80.31 -19.67 12.40
CA LYS A 243 79.85 -19.60 10.97
C LYS A 243 78.97 -20.85 10.60
N LEU A 244 78.45 -20.94 9.36
CA LEU A 244 77.79 -22.11 8.68
C LEU A 244 78.79 -22.97 7.85
N PRO A 245 78.45 -24.08 7.11
CA PRO A 245 77.17 -24.58 6.53
C PRO A 245 76.79 -26.05 6.94
N GLN A 246 75.61 -26.70 6.66
CA GLN A 246 74.62 -26.77 5.55
C GLN A 246 75.15 -27.57 4.31
N PRO A 247 74.43 -28.54 3.64
CA PRO A 247 72.98 -28.71 3.29
C PRO A 247 72.22 -29.71 4.21
N HIS A 248 71.18 -30.53 3.92
CA HIS A 248 70.46 -31.17 2.76
C HIS A 248 69.02 -31.61 3.25
N ASP A 249 67.95 -31.97 2.50
CA ASP A 249 67.48 -31.76 1.09
C ASP A 249 65.90 -31.99 0.98
N PRO A 250 65.17 -32.58 -0.03
CA PRO A 250 63.88 -31.98 -0.44
C PRO A 250 62.59 -32.86 -0.58
N GLU A 251 61.54 -32.22 -1.14
CA GLU A 251 60.47 -32.74 -2.05
C GLU A 251 59.08 -33.18 -1.51
N GLU A 252 58.08 -32.30 -1.67
CA GLU A 252 56.75 -32.60 -2.25
C GLU A 252 56.15 -31.30 -2.88
N VAL A 253 55.17 -31.37 -3.80
CA VAL A 253 54.83 -30.26 -4.72
C VAL A 253 53.32 -29.94 -4.78
N GLU A 254 52.95 -28.66 -4.70
CA GLU A 254 51.56 -28.18 -4.80
C GLU A 254 51.07 -27.96 -6.25
N PRO A 255 49.78 -28.23 -6.57
CA PRO A 255 49.19 -27.95 -7.88
C PRO A 255 48.71 -26.48 -8.02
N TYR A 256 48.98 -25.87 -9.17
CA TYR A 256 48.55 -24.50 -9.51
C TYR A 256 47.03 -24.36 -9.69
N ALA A 257 46.49 -23.22 -9.24
CA ALA A 257 45.19 -22.69 -9.68
C ALA A 257 45.37 -21.25 -10.18
N SER A 258 45.14 -21.00 -11.48
CA SER A 258 45.29 -19.67 -12.08
C SER A 258 43.99 -18.88 -12.09
N TYR A 259 44.04 -17.63 -11.62
CA TYR A 259 42.88 -16.74 -11.58
C TYR A 259 42.74 -15.96 -12.90
N VAL A 260 41.69 -16.23 -13.66
CA VAL A 260 41.36 -15.48 -14.89
C VAL A 260 40.25 -14.47 -14.60
N GLN A 261 40.60 -13.19 -14.56
CA GLN A 261 39.67 -12.08 -14.30
C GLN A 261 38.79 -11.81 -15.53
N ARG A 262 37.54 -12.29 -15.52
CA ARG A 262 36.52 -11.86 -16.50
C ARG A 262 35.99 -10.48 -16.14
N VAL A 263 36.26 -9.49 -16.99
CA VAL A 263 35.65 -8.15 -16.91
C VAL A 263 34.46 -8.11 -17.86
N ASN A 264 33.24 -7.87 -17.33
CA ASN A 264 32.04 -7.73 -18.16
C ASN A 264 32.02 -6.33 -18.81
N SER A 265 32.43 -6.25 -20.07
CA SER A 265 32.40 -5.02 -20.87
C SER A 265 31.10 -4.89 -21.67
N ILE A 266 29.98 -4.63 -20.98
CA ILE A 266 28.69 -4.28 -21.61
C ILE A 266 28.23 -2.96 -20.99
N TYR A 267 27.68 -2.07 -21.83
CA TYR A 267 27.37 -0.65 -21.55
C TYR A 267 28.60 0.26 -21.45
N ASN A 268 29.17 0.56 -22.61
CA ASN A 268 29.83 1.84 -22.88
C ASN A 268 29.21 2.47 -24.14
N SER A 269 29.31 3.80 -24.27
CA SER A 269 29.05 4.60 -25.49
C SER A 269 27.64 4.56 -26.12
N SER A 270 26.75 5.45 -25.67
CA SER A 270 25.67 6.02 -26.50
C SER A 270 25.23 7.41 -26.01
N ALA A 271 26.13 8.39 -26.00
CA ALA A 271 25.89 9.72 -25.42
C ALA A 271 26.56 10.90 -26.16
N GLU A 272 26.85 10.76 -27.46
CA GLU A 272 27.31 11.87 -28.31
C GLU A 272 26.54 11.91 -29.64
N LEU A 273 25.56 12.81 -29.75
CA LEU A 273 25.04 13.39 -30.99
C LEU A 273 23.90 14.39 -30.67
N PHE A 274 24.17 15.69 -30.88
CA PHE A 274 23.26 16.78 -31.28
C PHE A 274 23.84 18.13 -30.81
N ASN A 275 24.61 18.78 -31.68
CA ASN A 275 25.12 20.15 -31.52
C ASN A 275 25.51 20.72 -32.90
N ALA A 276 24.51 21.01 -33.73
CA ALA A 276 24.57 21.81 -34.97
C ALA A 276 23.13 22.16 -35.39
#